data_AF-A0A7V2EZN5-F1
#
_entry.id   AF-A0A7V2EZN5-F1
#
_cell.length_a   1.000
_cell.length_b   1.000
_cell.length_c   1.000
_cell.angle_alpha   90.00
_cell.angle_beta   90.00
_cell.angle_gamma   90.00
#
_symmetry.space_group_name_H-M   'P 1'
#
loop_
_entity.id
_entity.type
_entity.pdbx_description
1 polymer ?
#
loop_
_entity_poly.entity_id
_entity_poly.type
_entity_poly.pdbx_seq_one_letter_code
_entity_poly.pdbx_strand_id
1 'polypeptide(L)' 'MSDYTLIIGNKNYSSWSLRPWLAMKVAGIEFDEKMILLFDDDWKANIASASPNKC' A
#
# COMPACT_ATOMS: atom_id res chain seq x y z
N MET A 1 -11.27 12.16 -8.40
CA MET A 1 -10.62 12.01 -7.07
C MET A 1 -11.25 10.79 -6.45
N SER A 2 -10.48 9.72 -6.26
CA SER A 2 -10.98 8.42 -5.83
C SER A 2 -11.10 8.38 -4.31
N ASP A 3 -12.15 7.77 -3.77
CA ASP A 3 -12.36 7.63 -2.32
C ASP A 3 -11.43 6.61 -1.63
N TYR A 4 -10.63 5.87 -2.41
CA TYR A 4 -9.78 4.80 -1.91
C TYR A 4 -8.30 5.12 -2.11
N THR A 5 -7.50 4.91 -1.06
CA THR A 5 -6.04 4.95 -1.12
C THR A 5 -5.48 3.56 -0.81
N LEU A 6 -4.75 2.99 -1.76
CA LEU A 6 -4.01 1.76 -1.58
C LEU A 6 -2.59 2.07 -1.13
N ILE A 7 -2.27 1.68 0.11
CA ILE A 7 -0.93 1.83 0.68
C ILE A 7 -0.14 0.56 0.42
N ILE A 8 0.97 0.66 -0.32
CA ILE A 8 1.80 -0.47 -0.72
C ILE A 8 3.27 -0.26 -0.36
N GLY A 9 3.96 -1.34 -0.06
CA GLY A 9 5.40 -1.32 0.18
C GLY A 9 6.19 -1.33 -1.12
N ASN A 10 6.05 -2.44 -1.85
CA ASN A 10 6.66 -2.62 -3.15
C ASN A 10 5.89 -3.68 -3.95
N LYS A 11 5.30 -3.31 -5.10
CA LYS A 11 4.53 -4.23 -5.94
C LYS A 11 5.36 -5.32 -6.62
N ASN A 12 6.66 -5.13 -6.80
CA ASN A 12 7.54 -6.07 -7.47
C ASN A 12 8.19 -7.07 -6.50
N TYR A 13 8.29 -6.71 -5.21
CA TYR A 13 9.02 -7.50 -4.20
C TYR A 13 8.15 -7.98 -3.04
N SER A 14 6.92 -7.49 -2.91
CA SER A 14 5.97 -7.92 -1.89
C SER A 14 4.70 -8.48 -2.52
N SER A 15 4.50 -9.80 -2.38
CA SER A 15 3.27 -10.47 -2.80
C SER A 15 2.02 -9.88 -2.13
N TRP A 16 2.17 -9.35 -0.91
CA TRP A 16 1.11 -8.66 -0.17
C TRP A 16 0.78 -7.28 -0.72
N SER A 17 1.73 -6.62 -1.39
CA SER A 17 1.47 -5.36 -2.12
C SER A 17 0.86 -5.60 -3.50
N LEU A 18 1.29 -6.68 -4.19
CA LEU A 18 0.83 -6.99 -5.55
C LEU A 18 -0.64 -7.42 -5.59
N ARG A 19 -1.06 -8.29 -4.66
CA ARG A 19 -2.41 -8.86 -4.63
C ARG A 19 -3.53 -7.80 -4.60
N PRO A 20 -3.56 -6.85 -3.65
CA PRO A 20 -4.62 -5.85 -3.61
C PRO A 20 -4.55 -4.88 -4.79
N TRP A 21 -3.36 -4.54 -5.27
CA TRP A 21 -3.19 -3.71 -6.47
C TRP A 21 -3.83 -4.37 -7.70
N LEU A 22 -3.52 -5.65 -7.91
CA LEU A 22 -4.08 -6.41 -9.03
C LEU A 22 -5.59 -6.57 -8.88
N ALA A 23 -6.09 -6.85 -7.67
CA ALA A 23 -7.52 -6.96 -7.41
C ALA A 23 -8.27 -5.67 -7.79
N MET A 24 -7.75 -4.50 -7.40
CA MET A 24 -8.37 -3.22 -7.73
C MET A 24 -8.32 -2.92 -9.23
N LYS A 25 -7.18 -3.19 -9.90
CA LYS A 25 -7.05 -3.01 -11.37
C LYS A 25 -8.00 -3.94 -12.13
N VAL A 26 -8.10 -5.22 -11.74
CA VAL A 26 -9.00 -6.20 -12.39
C VAL A 26 -10.47 -5.85 -12.14
N ALA A 27 -10.81 -5.35 -10.96
CA ALA A 27 -12.15 -4.90 -10.63
C ALA A 27 -12.54 -3.55 -11.26
N GLY A 28 -11.60 -2.85 -11.90
CA GLY A 28 -11.85 -1.52 -12.49
C GLY A 28 -12.15 -0.43 -11.46
N ILE A 29 -11.70 -0.61 -10.22
CA ILE A 29 -11.90 0.37 -9.15
C ILE A 29 -10.83 1.46 -9.28
N GLU A 30 -11.24 2.73 -9.24
CA GLU A 30 -10.29 3.84 -9.14
C GLU A 30 -9.76 3.95 -7.71
N PHE A 31 -8.44 4.09 -7.57
CA PHE A 31 -7.77 4.25 -6.28
C PHE A 31 -6.50 5.08 -6.44
N ASP A 32 -6.11 5.75 -5.37
CA ASP A 32 -4.83 6.42 -5.22
C ASP A 32 -3.76 5.44 -4.73
N GLU A 33 -2.53 5.55 -5.25
CA GLU A 33 -1.42 4.65 -4.93
C GLU A 33 -0.41 5.37 -4.04
N LYS A 34 -0.32 4.99 -2.76
CA LYS A 34 0.69 5.51 -1.82
C LYS A 34 1.76 4.47 -1.53
N MET A 35 2.96 4.69 -2.05
CA MET A 35 4.09 3.81 -1.80
C MET A 35 4.83 4.22 -0.51
N ILE A 36 5.08 3.28 0.39
CA ILE A 36 5.93 3.44 1.57
C ILE A 36 7.06 2.43 1.46
N LEU A 37 8.29 2.89 1.20
CA LEU A 37 9.44 1.98 1.13
C LEU A 37 9.64 1.32 2.50
N LEU A 38 9.53 -0.01 2.52
CA LEU A 38 9.85 -0.81 3.68
C LEU A 38 11.38 -0.83 3.84
N PHE A 39 11.87 -0.88 5.08
CA PHE A 39 13.30 -0.97 5.45
C PHE A 39 14.14 0.32 5.42
N ASP A 40 13.53 1.49 5.22
CA ASP A 40 14.19 2.80 5.44
C ASP A 40 14.07 3.23 6.91
N ASP A 41 15.00 4.00 7.51
CA ASP A 41 14.99 4.28 8.95
C ASP A 41 13.63 4.81 9.47
N ASP A 42 12.92 5.57 8.64
CA ASP A 42 11.59 6.13 8.94
C ASP A 42 10.39 5.26 8.53
N TRP A 43 10.60 4.05 7.99
CA TRP A 43 9.53 3.21 7.44
C TRP A 43 8.48 2.84 8.50
N LYS A 44 8.92 2.59 9.74
CA LYS A 44 8.03 2.25 10.87
C LYS A 44 7.12 3.41 11.24
N ALA A 45 7.66 4.63 11.28
CA ALA A 45 6.86 5.82 11.58
C ALA A 45 5.81 6.07 10.48
N ASN A 46 6.20 5.89 9.22
CA ASN A 46 5.32 6.07 8.08
C ASN A 46 4.21 5.03 8.00
N ILE A 47 4.49 3.76 8.34
CA ILE A 47 3.49 2.69 8.27
C ILE A 47 2.59 2.64 9.51
N ALA A 48 3.07 3.06 10.70
CA ALA A 48 2.27 3.06 11.92
C ALA A 48 1.03 3.96 11.84
N SER A 49 1.11 5.04 11.05
CA SER A 49 -0.04 5.93 10.78
C SER A 49 -1.08 5.30 9.86
N ALA A 50 -0.66 4.36 9.02
CA ALA A 50 -1.45 3.73 7.97
C ALA A 50 -1.94 2.31 8.31
N SER A 51 -1.24 1.62 9.22
CA SER A 51 -1.45 0.22 9.54
C SER A 51 -2.48 0.07 10.66
N PRO A 52 -3.55 -0.73 10.47
CA PRO A 52 -4.48 -1.08 11.54
C PRO A 52 -3.80 -1.86 12.67
N ASN A 53 -2.78 -2.65 12.31
CA ASN A 53 -1.92 -3.34 13.27
C ASN A 53 -0.81 -2.37 13.67
N LYS A 54 -0.96 -1.76 14.86
CA LYS A 54 -0.02 -0.80 15.44
C LYS A 54 1.30 -1.46 15.89
N CYS A 55 2.06 -2.01 14.95
CA CYS A 55 3.36 -2.63 15.20
C CYS A 55 4.49 -1.78 14.61
#